data_AF-A0A530QSE0-F1
#
_entry.id   AF-A0A530QSE0-F1
#
_cell.length_a   1.000
_cell.length_b   1.000
_cell.length_c   1.000
_cell.angle_alpha   90.00
_cell.angle_beta   90.00
_cell.angle_gamma   90.00
#
_symmetry.space_group_name_H-M   'P 1'
#
loop_
_entity.id
_entity.type
_entity.pdbx_description
1 polymer ?
#
loop_
_entity_poly.entity_id
_entity_poly.type
_entity_poly.pdbx_seq_one_letter_code
_entity_poly.pdbx_strand_id
1 'polypeptide(L)'
;MLCLRHLDSALQVLSGGQFGMLQMSPAGMENGQKILERYAVFPGLDDPRVLIPLTGGAKARAAVLAQYGTGASSRVSRLAAQVLSFESRLGLPLLSWGNRVSVVTDSLGAKDTPVHDFLADVLGTGDFVMSLRLAPGRPN
;
A
#
# COMPACT_ATOMS: atom_id res chain seq x y z
N MET A 1 3.98 -16.76 0.10
CA MET A 1 2.51 -16.59 0.18
C MET A 1 2.18 -15.45 1.14
N LEU A 2 1.41 -14.46 0.70
CA LEU A 2 0.77 -13.48 1.59
C LEU A 2 -0.30 -14.23 2.39
N CYS A 3 -0.36 -14.05 3.70
CA CYS A 3 -1.41 -14.68 4.50
C CYS A 3 -2.74 -13.95 4.21
N LEU A 4 -3.53 -14.50 3.29
CA LEU A 4 -4.75 -13.90 2.72
C LEU A 4 -5.66 -13.28 3.80
N ARG A 5 -5.81 -13.93 4.96
CA ARG A 5 -6.68 -13.49 6.05
C ARG A 5 -6.38 -12.09 6.60
N HIS A 6 -5.10 -11.71 6.70
CA HIS A 6 -4.74 -10.38 7.20
C HIS A 6 -5.01 -9.28 6.15
N LEU A 7 -4.89 -9.61 4.86
CA LEU A 7 -5.25 -8.69 3.78
C LEU A 7 -6.76 -8.59 3.63
N ASP A 8 -7.50 -9.68 3.79
CA ASP A 8 -8.97 -9.66 3.80
C ASP A 8 -9.49 -8.72 4.89
N SER A 9 -8.93 -8.83 6.10
CA SER A 9 -9.28 -7.91 7.20
C SER A 9 -8.96 -6.45 6.85
N ALA A 10 -7.84 -6.20 6.16
CA ALA A 10 -7.47 -4.85 5.72
C ALA A 10 -8.41 -4.31 4.62
N LEU A 11 -8.80 -5.14 3.66
CA LEU A 11 -9.80 -4.78 2.65
C LEU A 11 -11.14 -4.43 3.31
N GLN A 12 -11.56 -5.23 4.29
CA GLN A 12 -12.78 -4.96 5.05
C GLN A 12 -12.70 -3.61 5.77
N VAL A 13 -11.55 -3.27 6.36
CA VAL A 13 -11.35 -1.95 6.96
C VAL A 13 -11.44 -0.86 5.90
N LEU A 14 -10.67 -0.96 4.81
CA LEU A 14 -10.66 0.01 3.72
C LEU A 14 -12.05 0.26 3.13
N SER A 15 -12.89 -0.78 3.06
CA SER A 15 -14.26 -0.70 2.55
C SER A 15 -15.32 -0.34 3.59
N GLY A 16 -14.93 0.14 4.78
CA GLY A 16 -15.87 0.50 5.84
C GLY A 16 -16.70 -0.67 6.36
N GLY A 17 -16.17 -1.89 6.27
CA GLY A 17 -16.82 -3.13 6.71
C GLY A 17 -17.42 -3.98 5.59
N GLN A 18 -17.48 -3.47 4.35
CA GLN A 18 -18.21 -4.10 3.24
C GLN A 18 -17.27 -4.77 2.23
N PHE A 19 -16.99 -6.07 2.40
CA PHE A 19 -16.02 -6.79 1.56
C PHE A 19 -16.35 -6.79 0.05
N GLY A 20 -17.63 -6.66 -0.31
CA GLY A 20 -18.05 -6.61 -1.72
C GLY A 20 -17.61 -5.34 -2.46
N MET A 21 -17.42 -4.22 -1.74
CA MET A 21 -17.18 -2.92 -2.35
C MET A 21 -15.75 -2.77 -2.90
N LEU A 22 -14.77 -3.39 -2.24
CA LEU A 22 -13.36 -3.35 -2.59
C LEU A 22 -12.78 -4.75 -2.62
N GLN A 23 -12.01 -5.07 -3.65
CA GLN A 23 -11.34 -6.36 -3.80
C GLN A 23 -9.86 -6.18 -4.06
N MET A 24 -9.09 -7.25 -3.82
CA MET A 24 -7.69 -7.32 -4.19
C MET A 24 -7.54 -8.12 -5.47
N SER A 25 -6.77 -7.59 -6.42
CA SER A 25 -6.31 -8.33 -7.59
C SER A 25 -4.78 -8.31 -7.69
N PRO A 26 -4.16 -9.39 -8.21
CA PRO A 26 -2.78 -9.32 -8.66
C PRO A 26 -2.62 -8.19 -9.68
N ALA A 27 -1.50 -7.48 -9.60
CA ALA A 27 -1.22 -6.39 -10.55
C ALA A 27 -1.33 -6.90 -11.99
N GLY A 28 -2.16 -6.23 -12.81
CA GLY A 28 -2.40 -6.60 -14.20
C GLY A 28 -3.47 -7.67 -14.45
N MET A 29 -4.20 -8.12 -13.42
CA MET A 29 -5.35 -9.03 -13.55
C MET A 29 -6.69 -8.34 -13.21
N GLU A 30 -6.81 -7.04 -13.48
CA GLU A 30 -7.99 -6.25 -13.14
C GLU A 30 -9.07 -6.38 -14.23
N ASN A 31 -9.85 -7.47 -14.21
CA ASN A 31 -10.87 -7.77 -15.23
C ASN A 31 -12.11 -6.88 -15.08
N GLY A 32 -12.17 -5.76 -15.80
CA GLY A 32 -13.35 -4.89 -15.90
C GLY A 32 -13.69 -4.09 -14.63
N GLN A 33 -12.90 -4.24 -13.57
CA GLN A 33 -13.02 -3.48 -12.33
C GLN A 33 -12.17 -2.21 -12.39
N LYS A 34 -12.64 -1.16 -11.72
CA LYS A 34 -11.88 0.10 -11.62
C LYS A 34 -10.78 -0.06 -10.57
N ILE A 35 -9.57 0.38 -10.89
CA ILE A 35 -8.43 0.37 -9.96
C ILE A 35 -8.47 1.65 -9.13
N LEU A 36 -8.50 1.50 -7.81
CA LEU A 36 -8.41 2.62 -6.88
C LEU A 36 -6.96 2.88 -6.47
N GLU A 37 -6.24 1.83 -6.05
CA GLU A 37 -4.86 1.97 -5.58
C GLU A 37 -3.98 0.83 -6.09
N ARG A 38 -2.70 1.12 -6.33
CA ARG A 38 -1.68 0.12 -6.70
C ARG A 38 -0.57 0.13 -5.68
N TYR A 39 -0.11 -1.04 -5.27
CA TYR A 39 0.91 -1.17 -4.23
C TYR A 39 2.12 -1.97 -4.69
N ALA A 40 3.29 -1.49 -4.27
CA ALA A 40 4.51 -2.30 -4.18
C ALA A 40 4.60 -2.93 -2.79
N VAL A 41 5.18 -4.12 -2.69
CA VAL A 41 5.39 -4.84 -1.41
C VAL A 41 6.86 -4.74 -1.03
N PHE A 42 7.18 -4.31 0.20
CA PHE A 42 8.56 -4.04 0.61
C PHE A 42 8.83 -4.30 2.10
N PRO A 43 10.01 -4.83 2.51
CA PRO A 43 10.85 -5.88 1.92
C PRO A 43 10.44 -7.27 2.45
N GLY A 44 10.92 -8.33 1.81
CA GLY A 44 10.21 -9.61 1.77
C GLY A 44 10.52 -10.71 2.79
N LEU A 45 11.55 -10.64 3.64
CA LEU A 45 12.06 -11.88 4.28
C LEU A 45 12.02 -11.94 5.82
N ASP A 46 12.45 -10.91 6.57
CA ASP A 46 12.47 -10.96 8.06
C ASP A 46 11.82 -9.75 8.76
N ASP A 47 11.48 -8.72 7.99
CA ASP A 47 10.85 -7.48 8.46
C ASP A 47 9.36 -7.43 8.08
N PRO A 48 8.53 -6.63 8.78
CA PRO A 48 7.14 -6.42 8.41
C PRO A 48 7.02 -5.91 6.97
N ARG A 49 6.23 -6.60 6.14
CA ARG A 49 6.01 -6.21 4.75
C ARG A 49 5.08 -5.00 4.72
N VAL A 50 5.49 -3.94 4.06
CA VAL A 50 4.68 -2.75 3.86
C VAL A 50 4.20 -2.69 2.41
N LEU A 51 2.91 -2.45 2.25
CA LEU A 51 2.32 -2.07 0.97
C LEU A 51 2.48 -0.56 0.79
N ILE A 52 3.27 -0.16 -0.19
CA ILE A 52 3.54 1.25 -0.49
C ILE A 52 2.72 1.65 -1.71
N PRO A 53 1.85 2.67 -1.60
CA PRO A 53 0.99 3.09 -2.70
C PRO A 53 1.81 3.77 -3.79
N LEU A 54 1.58 3.37 -5.03
CA LEU A 54 2.27 3.82 -6.23
C LEU A 54 1.52 4.95 -6.94
N THR A 55 0.22 5.07 -6.70
CA THR A 55 -0.64 6.15 -7.21
C THR A 55 -0.54 7.43 -6.37
N GLY A 56 0.01 7.36 -5.15
CA GLY A 56 0.15 8.52 -4.27
C GLY A 56 1.23 9.54 -4.68
N GLY A 57 1.32 10.67 -3.97
CA GLY A 57 2.36 11.67 -4.20
C GLY A 57 3.77 11.19 -3.79
N ALA A 58 4.80 11.67 -4.51
CA ALA A 58 6.23 11.36 -4.25
C ALA A 58 6.66 11.64 -2.80
N LYS A 59 6.25 12.78 -2.23
CA LYS A 59 6.54 13.17 -0.84
C LYS A 59 5.94 12.19 0.17
N ALA A 60 4.71 11.77 -0.08
CA ALA A 60 3.96 10.89 0.80
C ALA A 60 4.55 9.47 0.79
N ARG A 61 4.94 8.95 -0.39
CA ARG A 61 5.72 7.70 -0.51
C ARG A 61 7.03 7.75 0.27
N ALA A 62 7.77 8.86 0.15
CA ALA A 62 9.03 9.05 0.88
C ALA A 62 8.82 9.08 2.39
N ALA A 63 7.72 9.68 2.88
CA ALA A 63 7.38 9.68 4.30
C ALA A 63 7.08 8.26 4.82
N VAL A 64 6.28 7.49 4.09
CA VAL A 64 5.99 6.07 4.40
C VAL A 64 7.28 5.26 4.49
N LEU A 65 8.19 5.42 3.52
CA LEU A 65 9.46 4.71 3.50
C LEU A 65 10.41 5.12 4.62
N ALA A 66 10.46 6.41 4.97
CA ALA A 66 11.26 6.88 6.09
C ALA A 66 10.75 6.31 7.42
N GLN A 67 9.43 6.25 7.60
CA GLN A 67 8.80 5.64 8.77
C GLN A 67 9.10 4.14 8.83
N TYR A 68 8.98 3.43 7.70
CA TYR A 68 9.35 2.03 7.59
C TYR A 68 10.83 1.80 7.95
N GLY A 69 11.74 2.58 7.36
CA GLY A 69 13.18 2.47 7.62
C GLY A 69 13.54 2.73 9.08
N THR A 70 12.78 3.56 9.80
CA THR A 70 13.00 3.77 11.25
C THR A 70 12.58 2.54 12.06
N GLY A 71 11.54 1.82 11.62
CA GLY A 71 11.01 0.63 12.31
C GLY A 71 11.60 -0.71 11.85
N ALA A 72 12.45 -0.74 10.82
CA ALA A 72 13.01 -1.97 10.27
C ALA A 72 14.18 -2.50 11.12
N SER A 73 14.13 -3.79 11.44
CA SER A 73 15.14 -4.46 12.26
C SER A 73 16.44 -4.70 11.46
N SER A 74 16.32 -5.07 10.18
CA SER A 74 17.47 -5.37 9.33
C SER A 74 18.15 -4.10 8.77
N ARG A 75 19.49 -4.08 8.77
CA ARG A 75 20.27 -3.02 8.11
C ARG A 75 20.01 -2.97 6.60
N VAL A 76 19.78 -4.12 5.96
CA VAL A 76 19.49 -4.21 4.52
C VAL A 76 18.14 -3.54 4.22
N SER A 77 17.13 -3.82 5.05
CA SER A 77 15.81 -3.20 4.92
C SER A 77 15.82 -1.70 5.15
N ARG A 78 16.62 -1.23 6.12
CA ARG A 78 16.83 0.20 6.38
C ARG A 78 17.49 0.90 5.19
N LEU A 79 18.56 0.31 4.65
CA LEU A 79 19.27 0.86 3.49
C LEU A 79 18.35 0.91 2.27
N ALA A 80 17.65 -0.18 1.99
CA ALA A 80 16.71 -0.22 0.87
C ALA A 80 15.56 0.79 1.05
N ALA A 81 15.05 0.99 2.27
CA ALA A 81 14.05 2.03 2.53
C ALA A 81 14.58 3.44 2.26
N GLN A 82 15.84 3.72 2.62
CA GLN A 82 16.49 5.01 2.36
C GLN A 82 16.70 5.26 0.86
N VAL A 83 17.19 4.26 0.13
CA VAL A 83 17.39 4.33 -1.32
C VAL A 83 16.06 4.60 -2.02
N LEU A 84 15.03 3.81 -1.72
CA LEU A 84 13.70 3.98 -2.30
C LEU A 84 13.05 5.32 -1.90
N SER A 85 13.31 5.81 -0.69
CA SER A 85 12.82 7.11 -0.24
C SER A 85 13.48 8.23 -1.04
N PHE A 86 14.76 8.08 -1.38
CA PHE A 86 15.49 9.03 -2.21
C PHE A 86 14.99 9.00 -3.65
N GLU A 87 14.83 7.80 -4.24
CA GLU A 87 14.23 7.63 -5.58
C GLU A 87 12.83 8.27 -5.67
N SER A 88 11.98 8.05 -4.65
CA SER A 88 10.64 8.64 -4.58
C SER A 88 10.68 10.16 -4.60
N ARG A 89 11.62 10.79 -3.87
CA ARG A 89 11.76 12.25 -3.81
C ARG A 89 12.22 12.85 -5.14
N LEU A 90 13.05 12.11 -5.87
CA LEU A 90 13.53 12.52 -7.19
C LEU A 90 12.49 12.34 -8.30
N GLY A 91 11.31 11.77 -8.00
CA GLY A 91 10.30 11.47 -9.01
C GLY A 91 10.79 10.43 -10.02
N LEU A 92 11.82 9.65 -9.67
CA LEU A 92 12.34 8.61 -10.55
C LEU A 92 11.26 7.56 -10.77
N PRO A 93 11.18 7.01 -11.99
CA PRO A 93 10.14 6.05 -12.33
C PRO A 93 10.23 4.86 -11.40
N LEU A 94 9.07 4.47 -10.86
CA LEU A 94 8.83 3.32 -9.98
C LEU A 94 9.11 1.96 -10.68
N LEU A 95 9.92 1.93 -11.74
CA LEU A 95 10.26 0.73 -12.51
C LEU A 95 11.02 -0.30 -11.68
N SER A 96 11.81 0.15 -10.69
CA SER A 96 12.41 -0.72 -9.67
C SER A 96 11.36 -1.30 -8.69
N TRP A 97 10.17 -0.70 -8.63
CA TRP A 97 9.09 -1.05 -7.72
C TRP A 97 8.05 -1.86 -8.49
N GLY A 98 8.37 -3.12 -8.81
CA GLY A 98 7.40 -4.00 -9.45
C GLY A 98 6.11 -4.07 -8.63
N ASN A 99 5.03 -3.49 -9.15
CA ASN A 99 3.70 -3.52 -8.54
C ASN A 99 3.32 -4.97 -8.28
N ARG A 100 2.73 -5.24 -7.12
CA ARG A 100 2.35 -6.62 -6.74
C ARG A 100 0.85 -6.77 -6.56
N VAL A 101 0.18 -5.70 -6.14
CA VAL A 101 -1.21 -5.75 -5.72
C VAL A 101 -1.95 -4.50 -6.20
N SER A 102 -3.17 -4.69 -6.67
CA SER A 102 -4.13 -3.63 -6.98
C SER A 102 -5.35 -3.76 -6.05
N VAL A 103 -5.81 -2.64 -5.51
CA VAL A 103 -7.13 -2.53 -4.88
C VAL A 103 -8.09 -2.02 -5.92
N VAL A 104 -9.15 -2.78 -6.13
CA VAL A 104 -10.13 -2.57 -7.20
C VAL A 104 -11.54 -2.48 -6.63
N THR A 105 -12.46 -1.91 -7.40
CA THR A 105 -13.87 -1.79 -7.06
C THR A 105 -14.76 -2.07 -8.26
N ASP A 106 -15.94 -2.59 -7.99
CA ASP A 106 -17.03 -2.75 -8.94
C ASP A 106 -17.93 -1.51 -9.03
N SER A 107 -17.79 -0.56 -8.10
CA SER A 107 -18.55 0.69 -8.10
C SER A 107 -17.95 1.70 -9.09
N LEU A 108 -18.68 1.95 -10.18
CA LEU A 108 -18.29 2.90 -11.24
C LEU A 108 -18.08 4.33 -10.73
N GLY A 109 -18.72 4.71 -9.61
CA GLY A 109 -18.62 6.04 -9.01
C GLY A 109 -17.49 6.21 -7.99
N ALA A 110 -16.99 5.12 -7.41
CA ALA A 110 -15.99 5.18 -6.36
C ALA A 110 -14.64 5.67 -6.92
N LYS A 111 -14.10 6.75 -6.34
CA LYS A 111 -12.78 7.31 -6.70
C LYS A 111 -11.72 6.96 -5.66
N ASP A 112 -12.12 6.86 -4.39
CA ASP A 112 -11.25 6.59 -3.25
C ASP A 112 -11.87 5.53 -2.33
N THR A 113 -11.10 5.06 -1.34
CA THR A 113 -11.59 4.10 -0.34
C THR A 113 -12.35 4.83 0.78
N PRO A 114 -13.42 4.24 1.36
CA PRO A 114 -14.16 4.86 2.47
C PRO A 114 -13.30 5.30 3.67
N VAL A 115 -12.23 4.55 3.99
CA VAL A 115 -11.27 4.96 5.03
C VAL A 115 -10.47 6.19 4.63
N HIS A 116 -10.14 6.33 3.35
CA HIS A 116 -9.46 7.51 2.85
C HIS A 116 -10.35 8.75 3.00
N ASP A 117 -11.64 8.67 2.65
CA ASP A 117 -12.57 9.78 2.83
C ASP A 117 -12.66 10.22 4.31
N PHE A 118 -12.76 9.24 5.22
CA PHE A 118 -12.78 9.51 6.65
C PHE A 118 -11.49 10.18 7.13
N LEU A 119 -10.33 9.67 6.72
CA LEU A 119 -9.04 10.26 7.11
C LEU A 119 -8.83 11.64 6.49
N ALA A 120 -9.33 11.89 5.28
CA ALA A 120 -9.26 13.19 4.65
C ALA A 120 -10.02 14.24 5.46
N ASP A 121 -11.19 13.89 5.97
CA ASP A 121 -12.00 14.73 6.85
C ASP A 121 -11.28 15.00 8.18
N VAL A 122 -10.80 13.94 8.85
CA VAL A 122 -10.09 14.06 10.15
C VAL A 122 -8.78 14.86 10.03
N LEU A 123 -8.03 14.67 8.94
CA LEU A 123 -6.76 15.35 8.71
C LEU A 123 -6.93 16.74 8.08
N GLY A 124 -8.14 17.09 7.63
CA GLY A 124 -8.45 18.34 6.92
C GLY A 124 -7.76 18.45 5.56
N THR A 125 -7.29 17.34 4.97
CA THR A 125 -6.60 17.31 3.68
C THR A 125 -6.72 15.93 3.03
N GLY A 126 -6.92 15.89 1.71
CA GLY A 126 -6.84 14.67 0.90
C GLY A 126 -5.42 14.32 0.45
N ASP A 127 -4.43 15.17 0.75
CA ASP A 127 -3.07 15.06 0.24
C ASP A 127 -2.19 14.17 1.13
N PHE A 128 -2.69 12.97 1.43
CA PHE A 128 -1.98 11.95 2.21
C PHE A 128 -2.02 10.60 1.50
N VAL A 129 -1.20 9.67 1.99
CA VAL A 129 -1.20 8.30 1.48
C VAL A 129 -1.27 7.34 2.65
N MET A 130 -1.96 6.22 2.44
CA MET A 130 -2.03 5.14 3.40
C MET A 130 -1.02 4.05 3.04
N SER A 131 -0.42 3.46 4.06
CA SER A 131 0.40 2.26 3.89
C SER A 131 -0.11 1.17 4.80
N LEU A 132 -0.13 -0.06 4.30
CA LEU A 132 -0.57 -1.21 5.09
C LEU A 132 0.66 -1.99 5.54
N ARG A 133 0.80 -2.18 6.86
CA ARG A 133 1.83 -3.04 7.44
C ARG A 133 1.25 -4.44 7.65
N LEU A 134 1.81 -5.41 6.95
CA LEU A 134 1.50 -6.82 7.11
C LEU A 134 2.47 -7.41 8.14
N ALA A 135 1.93 -8.06 9.16
CA ALA A 135 2.73 -8.82 10.11
C ALA A 135 3.52 -9.93 9.38
N PRO A 136 4.69 -10.35 9.90
CA PRO A 136 5.39 -11.52 9.37
C PRO A 136 4.44 -12.72 9.37
N GLY A 137 4.42 -13.46 8.26
CA GLY A 137 3.70 -14.73 8.21
C GLY A 137 4.36 -15.66 9.22
N ARG A 138 3.63 -16.06 10.26
CA ARG A 138 4.15 -17.05 11.22
C ARG A 138 4.65 -18.28 10.44
N PRO A 139 5.82 -18.83 10.80
CA PRO A 139 6.11 -20.21 10.42
C PRO A 139 5.07 -21.08 11.14
N ASN A 140 4.32 -21.87 10.37
CA ASN A 140 3.65 -23.05 10.94
C ASN A 140 4.71 -24.13 11.15
#